data_AF-A0A418WB45-F1
#
_entry.id   AF-A0A418WB45-F1
#
_cell.length_a   1.000
_cell.length_b   1.000
_cell.length_c   1.000
_cell.angle_alpha   90.00
_cell.angle_beta   90.00
_cell.angle_gamma   90.00
#
_symmetry.space_group_name_H-M   'P 1'
#
loop_
_entity.id
_entity.type
_entity.pdbx_description
1 polymer ?
#
loop_
_entity_poly.entity_id
_entity_poly.type
_entity_poly.pdbx_seq_one_letter_code
_entity_poly.pdbx_strand_id
1 'polypeptide(L)'
;MSAEAVDDVLRAVRAARKRGELFEAFDLARTAIDEHGFDSRLAFEAVLCLARAGASELAHRRYEEYGLNPDLGLDYATLIGRILKDEALALTGEERRLKLHEAASSYRAAYVRYPDYYPAINAATLYLLAGDEVNAKGFAELAQRHLKPAADAPARPLNFWELATTAEAALILGDTATAGDAVAQAMTLPDLDLTEIASTRRQLRLVIGARGLDKAILAPMTPPAVAHFTGHRLTPWGRPGRFPAAMEAAVAAGIRDAVARYKVKAGYGSLASGADILFAEAIIEAGGEVHVVLPFAYEDFVRTSVADSGPAWVERFERLIHHPRIRVSLATFDPFLGDDDIFGYAARYAMGLAVMRADMLGGPAVQLAVWDGVASAGPAGTAADVAFWRDELGRDCDVIWPGEVAGAAQMLTAEACAPAANGVAAVPAQSVVEPGARVPSRVLRALLFCDVKGFSKLNDVTIPAFFREVMGKLARATKRHDNGVLFKNTWGDAIHTVMRDAPSAAALALDFQDEMGRIDLAKHGLPEGLALRVGGHMGPIYSGWDNVLEEETFFGAQVTRCARIEPIAFTGKVFVSEAFAAELALTSRDFSSEYVGTIPTAKQFGRMPMYLLRRRR
;
A
#
# COMPACT_ATOMS: atom_id res chain seq x y z
N MET A 1 32.95 -6.18 -15.69
CA MET A 1 33.31 -6.10 -14.26
C MET A 1 34.24 -7.25 -13.88
N SER A 2 35.04 -7.09 -12.81
CA SER A 2 35.61 -8.26 -12.12
C SER A 2 34.49 -9.05 -11.44
N ALA A 3 34.67 -10.35 -11.24
CA ALA A 3 33.69 -11.19 -10.55
C ALA A 3 33.33 -10.65 -9.15
N GLU A 4 34.33 -10.11 -8.44
CA GLU A 4 34.19 -9.50 -7.12
C GLU A 4 33.26 -8.27 -7.12
N ALA A 5 33.37 -7.41 -8.14
CA ALA A 5 32.49 -6.25 -8.26
C ALA A 5 31.02 -6.66 -8.53
N VAL A 6 30.78 -7.74 -9.28
CA VAL A 6 29.42 -8.26 -9.50
C VAL A 6 28.84 -8.82 -8.20
N ASP A 7 29.66 -9.53 -7.41
CA ASP A 7 29.24 -10.10 -6.13
C ASP A 7 28.86 -9.00 -5.12
N ASP A 8 29.58 -7.87 -5.13
CA ASP A 8 29.23 -6.68 -4.32
C ASP A 8 27.87 -6.11 -4.69
N VAL A 9 27.62 -5.92 -5.98
CA VAL A 9 26.30 -5.43 -6.46
C VAL A 9 25.20 -6.43 -6.12
N LEU A 10 25.43 -7.73 -6.33
CA LEU A 10 24.46 -8.77 -5.98
C LEU A 10 24.10 -8.75 -4.48
N ARG A 11 25.09 -8.53 -3.61
CA ARG A 11 24.84 -8.38 -2.17
C ARG A 11 23.94 -7.17 -1.88
N ALA A 12 24.21 -6.03 -2.52
CA ALA A 12 23.40 -4.83 -2.39
C ALA A 12 21.96 -5.04 -2.90
N VAL A 13 21.79 -5.63 -4.09
CA VAL A 13 20.49 -5.97 -4.70
C VAL A 13 19.67 -6.88 -3.78
N ARG A 14 20.26 -7.97 -3.29
CA ARG A 14 19.58 -8.91 -2.38
C ARG A 14 19.21 -8.28 -1.05
N ALA A 15 20.07 -7.41 -0.51
CA ALA A 15 19.80 -6.67 0.71
C ALA A 15 18.62 -5.69 0.52
N ALA A 16 18.59 -4.95 -0.59
CA ALA A 16 17.47 -4.08 -0.95
C ALA A 16 16.16 -4.88 -1.11
N ARG A 17 16.19 -5.98 -1.85
CA ARG A 17 15.03 -6.88 -2.02
C ARG A 17 14.53 -7.44 -0.68
N LYS A 18 15.42 -7.82 0.23
CA LYS A 18 15.05 -8.32 1.58
C LYS A 18 14.35 -7.24 2.41
N ARG A 19 14.67 -5.96 2.21
CA ARG A 19 13.97 -4.82 2.82
C ARG A 19 12.64 -4.47 2.12
N GLY A 20 12.30 -5.14 1.02
CA GLY A 20 11.13 -4.81 0.19
C GLY A 20 11.37 -3.65 -0.78
N GLU A 21 12.60 -3.16 -0.93
CA GLU A 21 12.97 -2.06 -1.82
C GLU A 21 13.15 -2.58 -3.26
N LEU A 22 12.06 -3.06 -3.87
CA LEU A 22 12.09 -3.75 -5.17
C LEU A 22 12.57 -2.85 -6.31
N PHE A 23 12.19 -1.56 -6.29
CA PHE A 23 12.65 -0.58 -7.28
C PHE A 23 14.15 -0.33 -7.17
N GLU A 24 14.68 -0.07 -5.97
CA GLU A 24 16.12 0.11 -5.74
C GLU A 24 16.89 -1.15 -6.16
N ALA A 25 16.41 -2.34 -5.78
CA ALA A 25 17.03 -3.60 -6.15
C ALA A 25 17.06 -3.80 -7.68
N PHE A 26 15.96 -3.48 -8.37
CA PHE A 26 15.88 -3.54 -9.83
C PHE A 26 16.83 -2.54 -10.48
N ASP A 27 16.84 -1.28 -10.04
CA ASP A 27 17.67 -0.24 -10.64
C ASP A 27 19.17 -0.51 -10.42
N LEU A 28 19.56 -1.00 -9.25
CA LEU A 28 20.95 -1.43 -8.98
C LEU A 28 21.37 -2.54 -9.95
N ALA A 29 20.52 -3.58 -10.11
CA ALA A 29 20.80 -4.69 -11.01
C ALA A 29 20.85 -4.24 -12.48
N ARG A 30 19.88 -3.43 -12.93
CA ARG A 30 19.80 -2.91 -14.30
C ARG A 30 20.99 -2.01 -14.62
N THR A 31 21.33 -1.08 -13.73
CA THR A 31 22.45 -0.14 -13.94
C THR A 31 23.77 -0.90 -14.06
N ALA A 32 23.98 -1.91 -13.21
CA ALA A 32 25.17 -2.74 -13.32
C ALA A 32 25.22 -3.53 -14.64
N ILE A 33 24.10 -4.04 -15.14
CA ILE A 33 24.04 -4.70 -16.46
C ILE A 33 24.37 -3.69 -17.58
N ASP A 34 23.78 -2.49 -17.54
CA ASP A 34 23.95 -1.46 -18.56
C ASP A 34 25.40 -0.93 -18.59
N GLU A 35 26.03 -0.72 -17.43
CA GLU A 35 27.38 -0.16 -17.31
C GLU A 35 28.50 -1.19 -17.53
N HIS A 36 28.23 -2.46 -17.22
CA HIS A 36 29.31 -3.44 -17.09
C HIS A 36 29.12 -4.72 -17.90
N GLY A 37 28.01 -4.82 -18.63
CA GLY A 37 27.66 -5.97 -19.45
C GLY A 37 26.81 -7.00 -18.70
N PHE A 38 26.29 -7.95 -19.47
CA PHE A 38 25.37 -8.97 -18.99
C PHE A 38 26.00 -9.92 -17.96
N ASP A 39 25.31 -10.10 -16.82
CA ASP A 39 25.52 -11.19 -15.86
C ASP A 39 24.17 -11.83 -15.53
N SER A 40 24.08 -13.16 -15.64
CA SER A 40 22.82 -13.89 -15.50
C SER A 40 22.21 -13.78 -14.09
N ARG A 41 23.02 -13.62 -13.04
CA ARG A 41 22.56 -13.51 -11.66
C ARG A 41 21.94 -12.13 -11.40
N LEU A 42 22.55 -11.07 -11.93
CA LEU A 42 21.98 -9.73 -11.89
C LEU A 42 20.68 -9.65 -12.69
N ALA A 43 20.68 -10.24 -13.89
CA ALA A 43 19.49 -10.30 -14.74
C ALA A 43 18.34 -11.07 -14.05
N PHE A 44 18.64 -12.18 -13.39
CA PHE A 44 17.68 -12.93 -12.59
C PHE A 44 17.07 -12.10 -11.46
N GLU A 45 17.89 -11.42 -10.65
CA GLU A 45 17.38 -10.58 -9.56
C GLU A 45 16.57 -9.39 -10.09
N ALA A 46 16.96 -8.79 -11.22
CA ALA A 46 16.20 -7.72 -11.87
C ALA A 46 14.79 -8.20 -12.28
N VAL A 47 14.70 -9.34 -12.97
CA VAL A 47 13.42 -9.92 -13.39
C VAL A 47 12.59 -10.36 -12.18
N LEU A 48 13.21 -10.96 -11.16
CA LEU A 48 12.53 -11.35 -9.93
C LEU A 48 11.95 -10.13 -9.18
N CYS A 49 12.66 -9.00 -9.15
CA CYS A 49 12.16 -7.77 -8.54
C CYS A 49 10.94 -7.23 -9.30
N LEU A 50 10.97 -7.23 -10.63
CA LEU A 50 9.82 -6.85 -11.46
C LEU A 50 8.61 -7.76 -11.23
N ALA A 51 8.83 -9.09 -11.20
CA ALA A 51 7.77 -10.07 -10.94
C ALA A 51 7.17 -9.89 -9.54
N ARG A 52 8.00 -9.64 -8.51
CA ARG A 52 7.52 -9.36 -7.15
C ARG A 52 6.81 -8.02 -7.02
N ALA A 53 7.16 -7.04 -7.86
CA ALA A 53 6.48 -5.76 -7.98
C ALA A 53 5.18 -5.86 -8.82
N GLY A 54 4.85 -7.07 -9.30
CA GLY A 54 3.71 -7.36 -10.18
C GLY A 54 3.77 -6.66 -11.54
N ALA A 55 4.94 -6.16 -11.94
CA ALA A 55 5.17 -5.63 -13.28
C ALA A 55 5.33 -6.77 -14.29
N SER A 56 4.39 -7.73 -14.32
CA SER A 56 4.54 -9.04 -14.97
C SER A 56 4.88 -8.94 -16.46
N GLU A 57 4.23 -8.07 -17.22
CA GLU A 57 4.58 -7.85 -18.64
C GLU A 57 6.01 -7.31 -18.84
N LEU A 58 6.47 -6.44 -17.94
CA LEU A 58 7.86 -5.93 -18.00
C LEU A 58 8.84 -7.00 -17.54
N ALA A 59 8.49 -7.79 -16.52
CA ALA A 59 9.27 -8.94 -16.07
C ALA A 59 9.41 -9.97 -17.20
N HIS A 60 8.32 -10.25 -17.93
CA HIS A 60 8.30 -11.17 -19.06
C HIS A 60 9.21 -10.69 -20.19
N ARG A 61 9.04 -9.44 -20.65
CA ARG A 61 9.92 -8.87 -21.69
C ARG A 61 11.39 -8.90 -21.29
N ARG A 62 11.71 -8.55 -20.04
CA ARG A 62 13.10 -8.61 -19.55
C ARG A 62 13.61 -10.04 -19.40
N TYR A 63 12.76 -11.00 -19.02
CA TYR A 63 13.11 -12.41 -18.99
C TYR A 63 13.54 -12.90 -20.39
N GLU A 64 12.79 -12.54 -21.43
CA GLU A 64 13.10 -12.87 -22.82
C GLU A 64 14.34 -12.15 -23.33
N GLU A 65 14.43 -10.83 -23.13
CA GLU A 65 15.56 -10.00 -23.56
C GLU A 65 16.89 -10.45 -22.94
N TYR A 66 16.87 -10.78 -21.65
CA TYR A 66 18.04 -11.29 -20.94
C TYR A 66 18.33 -12.76 -21.25
N GLY A 67 17.41 -13.49 -21.88
CA GLY A 67 17.61 -14.90 -22.24
C GLY A 67 17.96 -15.76 -21.02
N LEU A 68 17.25 -15.59 -19.90
CA LEU A 68 17.58 -16.28 -18.66
C LEU A 68 17.55 -17.81 -18.85
N ASN A 69 18.67 -18.46 -18.56
CA ASN A 69 18.82 -19.90 -18.77
C ASN A 69 18.17 -20.69 -17.61
N PRO A 70 17.11 -21.47 -17.88
CA PRO A 70 16.46 -22.29 -16.85
C PRO A 70 17.37 -23.39 -16.27
N ASP A 71 18.46 -23.76 -16.95
CA ASP A 71 19.39 -24.81 -16.50
C ASP A 71 20.37 -24.34 -15.40
N LEU A 72 20.30 -23.08 -14.98
CA LEU A 72 21.11 -22.53 -13.89
C LEU A 72 20.55 -22.85 -12.49
N GLY A 73 19.38 -23.46 -12.39
CA GLY A 73 18.81 -23.94 -11.13
C GLY A 73 17.28 -23.83 -11.06
N LEU A 74 16.71 -24.41 -10.01
CA LEU A 74 15.27 -24.45 -9.78
C LEU A 74 14.62 -23.04 -9.78
N ASP A 75 15.28 -22.07 -9.16
CA ASP A 75 14.80 -20.68 -9.11
C ASP A 75 14.68 -20.06 -10.52
N TYR A 76 15.65 -20.31 -11.41
CA TYR A 76 15.63 -19.84 -12.79
C TYR A 76 14.54 -20.55 -13.58
N ALA A 77 14.45 -21.88 -13.44
CA ALA A 77 13.47 -22.70 -14.14
C ALA A 77 12.02 -22.35 -13.79
N THR A 78 11.76 -21.86 -12.58
CA THR A 78 10.41 -21.55 -12.10
C THR A 78 10.01 -20.08 -12.25
N LEU A 79 10.95 -19.18 -12.55
CA LEU A 79 10.69 -17.74 -12.63
C LEU A 79 9.66 -17.39 -13.73
N ILE A 80 9.79 -17.97 -14.92
CA ILE A 80 8.81 -17.75 -16.00
C ILE A 80 7.42 -18.27 -15.64
N GLY A 81 7.34 -19.42 -14.96
CA GLY A 81 6.06 -19.96 -14.47
C GLY A 81 5.35 -19.00 -13.51
N ARG A 82 6.12 -18.32 -12.64
CA ARG A 82 5.60 -17.28 -11.74
C ARG A 82 5.06 -16.08 -12.53
N ILE A 83 5.82 -15.57 -13.48
CA ILE A 83 5.43 -14.41 -14.31
C ILE A 83 4.13 -14.72 -15.06
N LEU A 84 4.08 -15.88 -15.73
CA LEU A 84 2.91 -16.33 -16.49
C LEU A 84 1.69 -16.56 -15.60
N LYS A 85 1.88 -17.05 -14.37
CA LYS A 85 0.80 -17.18 -13.37
C LYS A 85 0.20 -15.82 -13.06
N ASP A 86 1.02 -14.81 -12.78
CA ASP A 86 0.53 -13.47 -12.45
C ASP A 86 -0.19 -12.83 -13.67
N GLU A 87 0.32 -13.02 -14.89
CA GLU A 87 -0.37 -12.62 -16.13
C GLU A 87 -1.72 -13.33 -16.29
N ALA A 88 -1.75 -14.65 -16.08
CA ALA A 88 -2.96 -15.44 -16.21
C ALA A 88 -4.03 -15.03 -15.21
N LEU A 89 -3.65 -14.71 -13.97
CA LEU A 89 -4.57 -14.24 -12.94
C LEU A 89 -5.16 -12.85 -13.24
N ALA A 90 -4.50 -12.05 -14.08
CA ALA A 90 -5.03 -10.78 -14.55
C ALA A 90 -6.02 -10.93 -15.71
N LEU A 91 -6.05 -12.06 -16.42
CA LEU A 91 -6.97 -12.31 -17.55
C LEU A 91 -8.34 -12.83 -17.07
N THR A 92 -9.31 -12.92 -17.99
CA THR A 92 -10.61 -13.56 -17.74
C THR A 92 -10.99 -14.48 -18.91
N GLY A 93 -12.02 -15.32 -18.71
CA GLY A 93 -12.57 -16.17 -19.77
C GLY A 93 -11.57 -17.18 -20.37
N GLU A 94 -11.65 -17.36 -21.69
CA GLU A 94 -10.83 -18.33 -22.42
C GLU A 94 -9.34 -17.95 -22.45
N GLU A 95 -9.01 -16.66 -22.58
CA GLU A 95 -7.63 -16.17 -22.54
C GLU A 95 -6.94 -16.54 -21.22
N ARG A 96 -7.66 -16.37 -20.10
CA ARG A 96 -7.18 -16.82 -18.78
C ARG A 96 -6.90 -18.31 -18.77
N ARG A 97 -7.81 -19.13 -19.30
CA ARG A 97 -7.65 -20.59 -19.32
C ARG A 97 -6.41 -21.02 -20.10
N LEU A 98 -6.20 -20.44 -21.29
CA LEU A 98 -5.03 -20.72 -22.12
C LEU A 98 -3.73 -20.28 -21.42
N LYS A 99 -3.72 -19.08 -20.82
CA LYS A 99 -2.55 -18.56 -20.10
C LYS A 99 -2.22 -19.39 -18.85
N LEU A 100 -3.24 -19.88 -18.12
CA LEU A 100 -3.04 -20.80 -16.99
C LEU A 100 -2.41 -22.12 -17.44
N HIS A 101 -2.84 -22.67 -18.59
CA HIS A 101 -2.21 -23.87 -19.17
C HIS A 101 -0.75 -23.64 -19.57
N GLU A 102 -0.44 -22.47 -20.14
CA GLU A 102 0.93 -22.06 -20.46
C GLU A 102 1.79 -22.00 -19.19
N ALA A 103 1.31 -21.30 -18.16
CA ALA A 103 1.98 -21.21 -16.86
C ALA A 103 2.19 -22.59 -16.21
N ALA A 104 1.17 -23.45 -16.22
CA ALA A 104 1.25 -24.82 -15.71
C ALA A 104 2.30 -25.64 -16.46
N SER A 105 2.37 -25.49 -17.78
CA SER A 105 3.35 -26.17 -18.64
C SER A 105 4.78 -25.74 -18.34
N SER A 106 5.01 -24.46 -18.04
CA SER A 106 6.32 -23.96 -17.59
C SER A 106 6.74 -24.56 -16.25
N TYR A 107 5.84 -24.65 -15.26
CA TYR A 107 6.13 -25.33 -14.00
C TYR A 107 6.35 -26.83 -14.16
N ARG A 108 5.60 -27.50 -15.04
CA ARG A 108 5.85 -28.89 -15.43
C ARG A 108 7.25 -29.05 -16.03
N ALA A 109 7.66 -28.16 -16.92
CA ALA A 109 8.98 -28.20 -17.54
C ALA A 109 10.10 -27.94 -16.50
N ALA A 110 9.83 -27.09 -15.50
CA ALA A 110 10.73 -26.91 -14.36
C ALA A 110 10.82 -28.18 -13.50
N TYR A 111 9.69 -28.84 -13.21
CA TYR A 111 9.65 -30.10 -12.46
C TYR A 111 10.42 -31.23 -13.15
N VAL A 112 10.32 -31.35 -14.48
CA VAL A 112 11.07 -32.36 -15.25
C VAL A 112 12.58 -32.14 -15.13
N ARG A 113 13.03 -30.88 -15.09
CA ARG A 113 14.45 -30.52 -14.93
C ARG A 113 14.93 -30.70 -13.48
N TYR A 114 14.12 -30.23 -12.54
CA TYR A 114 14.40 -30.21 -11.11
C TYR A 114 13.19 -30.75 -10.33
N PRO A 115 13.11 -32.09 -10.15
CA PRO A 115 12.01 -32.71 -9.42
C PRO A 115 11.98 -32.24 -7.97
N ASP A 116 10.97 -31.46 -7.61
CA ASP A 116 10.78 -30.90 -6.28
C ASP A 116 9.27 -30.66 -6.04
N TYR A 117 8.85 -30.54 -4.77
CA TYR A 117 7.46 -30.29 -4.42
C TYR A 117 6.97 -28.91 -4.90
N TYR A 118 7.84 -27.89 -4.94
CA TYR A 118 7.49 -26.51 -5.30
C TYR A 118 7.01 -26.35 -6.75
N PRO A 119 7.74 -26.81 -7.80
CA PRO A 119 7.23 -26.76 -9.16
C PRO A 119 6.04 -27.71 -9.36
N ALA A 120 6.00 -28.85 -8.67
CA ALA A 120 4.88 -29.79 -8.76
C ALA A 120 3.56 -29.17 -8.25
N ILE A 121 3.55 -28.57 -7.07
CA ILE A 121 2.32 -28.00 -6.49
C ILE A 121 1.82 -26.79 -7.26
N ASN A 122 2.73 -25.93 -7.76
CA ASN A 122 2.34 -24.80 -8.60
C ASN A 122 1.74 -25.28 -9.93
N ALA A 123 2.31 -26.31 -10.56
CA ALA A 123 1.70 -26.92 -11.75
C ALA A 123 0.31 -27.48 -11.43
N ALA A 124 0.15 -28.20 -10.31
CA ALA A 124 -1.12 -28.79 -9.89
C ALA A 124 -2.22 -27.74 -9.75
N THR A 125 -1.94 -26.64 -9.04
CA THR A 125 -2.90 -25.55 -8.86
C THR A 125 -3.24 -24.85 -10.16
N LEU A 126 -2.27 -24.62 -11.05
CA LEU A 126 -2.54 -23.97 -12.33
C LEU A 126 -3.36 -24.85 -13.28
N TYR A 127 -3.09 -26.16 -13.32
CA TYR A 127 -3.94 -27.10 -14.05
C TYR A 127 -5.37 -27.14 -13.49
N LEU A 128 -5.54 -27.15 -12.15
CA LEU A 128 -6.86 -27.08 -11.54
C LEU A 128 -7.61 -25.82 -11.96
N LEU A 129 -6.96 -24.65 -11.89
CA LEU A 129 -7.57 -23.37 -12.28
C LEU A 129 -7.88 -23.29 -13.78
N ALA A 130 -7.16 -24.05 -14.61
CA ALA A 130 -7.41 -24.18 -16.05
C ALA A 130 -8.52 -25.20 -16.38
N GLY A 131 -9.00 -25.98 -15.39
CA GLY A 131 -10.01 -27.03 -15.57
C GLY A 131 -9.45 -28.40 -15.98
N ASP A 132 -8.13 -28.60 -15.90
CA ASP A 132 -7.46 -29.87 -16.22
C ASP A 132 -7.30 -30.73 -14.96
N GLU A 133 -8.36 -31.46 -14.65
CA GLU A 133 -8.46 -32.31 -13.45
C GLU A 133 -7.42 -33.43 -13.39
N VAL A 134 -7.07 -34.01 -14.54
CA VAL A 134 -6.16 -35.15 -14.60
C VAL A 134 -4.75 -34.72 -14.23
N ASN A 135 -4.26 -33.64 -14.85
CA ASN A 135 -2.94 -33.12 -14.53
C ASN A 135 -2.90 -32.48 -13.14
N ALA A 136 -3.97 -31.80 -12.71
CA ALA A 136 -4.06 -31.24 -11.35
C ALA A 136 -3.84 -32.31 -10.27
N LYS A 137 -4.57 -33.43 -10.34
CA LYS A 137 -4.43 -34.54 -9.38
C LYS A 137 -3.07 -35.20 -9.47
N GLY A 138 -2.60 -35.51 -10.68
CA GLY A 138 -1.31 -36.17 -10.88
C GLY A 138 -0.13 -35.37 -10.31
N PHE A 139 -0.11 -34.05 -10.50
CA PHE A 139 0.93 -33.19 -9.93
C PHE A 139 0.78 -32.96 -8.42
N ALA A 140 -0.45 -32.92 -7.88
CA ALA A 140 -0.66 -32.87 -6.43
C ALA A 140 -0.12 -34.13 -5.73
N GLU A 141 -0.34 -35.32 -6.32
CA GLU A 141 0.23 -36.58 -5.84
C GLU A 141 1.77 -36.64 -5.96
N LEU A 142 2.35 -36.01 -7.00
CA LEU A 142 3.80 -35.87 -7.11
C LEU A 142 4.35 -34.96 -5.99
N ALA A 143 3.70 -33.83 -5.72
CA ALA A 143 4.08 -32.94 -4.63
C ALA A 143 4.04 -33.65 -3.26
N GLN A 144 2.96 -34.40 -2.97
CA GLN A 144 2.86 -35.20 -1.74
C GLN A 144 3.95 -36.27 -1.63
N ARG A 145 4.35 -36.89 -2.74
CA ARG A 145 5.44 -37.88 -2.75
C ARG A 145 6.78 -37.28 -2.35
N HIS A 146 7.08 -36.05 -2.76
CA HIS A 146 8.30 -35.33 -2.37
C HIS A 146 8.33 -34.96 -0.88
N LEU A 147 7.16 -34.82 -0.26
CA LEU A 147 7.05 -34.49 1.17
C LEU A 147 7.07 -35.74 2.07
N LYS A 148 6.87 -36.93 1.52
CA LYS A 148 6.97 -38.17 2.29
C LYS A 148 8.43 -38.45 2.63
N PRO A 149 8.78 -38.72 3.89
CA PRO A 149 10.12 -39.16 4.24
C PRO A 149 10.44 -40.49 3.53
N ALA A 150 11.71 -40.69 3.19
CA ALA A 150 12.19 -41.99 2.73
C ALA A 150 11.83 -43.07 3.77
N ALA A 151 11.56 -44.29 3.34
CA ALA A 151 11.03 -45.38 4.18
C ALA A 151 11.85 -45.62 5.48
N ASP A 152 13.14 -45.30 5.46
CA ASP A 152 14.08 -45.52 6.57
C ASP A 152 14.55 -44.23 7.27
N ALA A 153 13.99 -43.06 6.91
CA ALA A 153 14.36 -41.79 7.52
C ALA A 153 13.53 -41.52 8.79
N PRO A 154 14.15 -41.03 9.89
CA PRO A 154 13.41 -40.65 11.08
C PRO A 154 12.43 -39.52 10.75
N ALA A 155 11.21 -39.61 11.30
CA ALA A 155 10.22 -38.57 11.15
C ALA A 155 10.77 -37.25 11.70
N ARG A 156 10.86 -36.22 10.85
CA ARG A 156 11.21 -34.87 11.25
C ARG A 156 9.98 -33.97 11.18
N PRO A 157 9.92 -32.90 11.99
CA PRO A 157 8.91 -31.87 11.80
C PRO A 157 9.05 -31.25 10.40
N LEU A 158 7.90 -31.05 9.76
CA LEU A 158 7.79 -30.32 8.51
C LEU A 158 7.94 -28.83 8.78
N ASN A 159 8.58 -28.11 7.87
CA ASN A 159 8.63 -26.65 7.92
C ASN A 159 7.32 -26.04 7.38
N PHE A 160 7.20 -24.71 7.48
CA PHE A 160 6.00 -23.99 7.06
C PHE A 160 5.62 -24.24 5.59
N TRP A 161 6.59 -24.23 4.67
CA TRP A 161 6.36 -24.42 3.23
C TRP A 161 5.92 -25.84 2.89
N GLU A 162 6.44 -26.83 3.61
CA GLU A 162 6.05 -28.24 3.48
C GLU A 162 4.62 -28.47 3.97
N LEU A 163 4.23 -27.85 5.09
CA LEU A 163 2.84 -27.90 5.59
C LEU A 163 1.88 -27.14 4.66
N ALA A 164 2.27 -25.97 4.17
CA ALA A 164 1.50 -25.21 3.18
C ALA A 164 1.27 -26.04 1.89
N THR A 165 2.33 -26.69 1.39
CA THR A 165 2.25 -27.57 0.22
C THR A 165 1.38 -28.81 0.49
N THR A 166 1.48 -29.39 1.68
CA THR A 166 0.62 -30.52 2.11
C THR A 166 -0.85 -30.12 2.08
N ALA A 167 -1.18 -28.96 2.65
CA ALA A 167 -2.54 -28.42 2.65
C ALA A 167 -3.04 -28.15 1.22
N GLU A 168 -2.23 -27.51 0.39
CA GLU A 168 -2.59 -27.20 -1.00
C GLU A 168 -2.85 -28.48 -1.81
N ALA A 169 -1.98 -29.48 -1.71
CA ALA A 169 -2.15 -30.74 -2.42
C ALA A 169 -3.39 -31.50 -1.94
N ALA A 170 -3.62 -31.55 -0.62
CA ALA A 170 -4.79 -32.20 -0.03
C ALA A 170 -6.10 -31.54 -0.50
N LEU A 171 -6.15 -30.21 -0.55
CA LEU A 171 -7.30 -29.47 -1.10
C LEU A 171 -7.54 -29.77 -2.58
N ILE A 172 -6.48 -29.86 -3.39
CA ILE A 172 -6.61 -30.24 -4.82
C ILE A 172 -7.17 -31.67 -4.94
N LEU A 173 -6.78 -32.59 -4.06
CA LEU A 173 -7.25 -33.97 -4.06
C LEU A 173 -8.63 -34.17 -3.40
N GLY A 174 -9.18 -33.14 -2.75
CA GLY A 174 -10.46 -33.19 -2.05
C GLY A 174 -10.38 -33.74 -0.62
N ASP A 175 -9.17 -33.92 -0.07
CA ASP A 175 -8.95 -34.36 1.30
C ASP A 175 -8.93 -33.16 2.25
N THR A 176 -10.12 -32.78 2.71
CA THR A 176 -10.30 -31.63 3.61
C THR A 176 -9.77 -31.86 5.02
N ALA A 177 -9.70 -33.11 5.48
CA ALA A 177 -9.19 -33.45 6.80
C ALA A 177 -7.68 -33.21 6.87
N THR A 178 -6.92 -33.82 5.95
CA THR A 178 -5.45 -33.60 5.87
C THR A 178 -5.13 -32.12 5.64
N ALA A 179 -5.92 -31.42 4.83
CA ALA A 179 -5.74 -29.99 4.62
C ALA A 179 -5.91 -29.18 5.92
N GLY A 180 -6.97 -29.46 6.70
CA GLY A 180 -7.23 -28.80 7.97
C GLY A 180 -6.12 -29.04 9.01
N ASP A 181 -5.66 -30.28 9.11
CA ASP A 181 -4.57 -30.65 10.03
C ASP A 181 -3.26 -29.96 9.68
N ALA A 182 -2.89 -29.93 8.40
CA ALA A 182 -1.68 -29.25 7.92
C ALA A 182 -1.76 -27.73 8.14
N VAL A 183 -2.92 -27.12 7.91
CA VAL A 183 -3.17 -25.70 8.19
C VAL A 183 -3.03 -25.39 9.69
N ALA A 184 -3.64 -26.21 10.55
CA ALA A 184 -3.55 -26.04 11.99
C ALA A 184 -2.10 -26.19 12.49
N GLN A 185 -1.39 -27.22 12.03
CA GLN A 185 0.00 -27.47 12.39
C GLN A 185 0.92 -26.33 11.92
N ALA A 186 0.72 -25.79 10.72
CA ALA A 186 1.51 -24.66 10.21
C ALA A 186 1.43 -23.45 11.14
N MET A 187 0.29 -23.21 11.77
CA MET A 187 0.08 -22.09 12.70
C MET A 187 0.67 -22.33 14.10
N THR A 188 1.19 -23.53 14.39
CA THR A 188 1.88 -23.83 15.65
C THR A 188 3.40 -23.62 15.59
N LEU A 189 3.94 -23.38 14.40
CA LEU A 189 5.38 -23.15 14.22
C LEU A 189 5.81 -21.81 14.88
N PRO A 190 7.03 -21.74 15.43
CA PRO A 190 7.60 -20.49 15.93
C PRO A 190 7.93 -19.53 14.77
N ASP A 191 8.04 -18.23 15.10
CA ASP A 191 8.56 -17.18 14.21
C ASP A 191 7.88 -17.05 12.84
N LEU A 192 6.54 -17.24 12.80
CA LEU A 192 5.77 -17.12 11.57
C LEU A 192 5.80 -15.70 10.98
N ASP A 193 6.11 -15.59 9.69
CA ASP A 193 5.98 -14.35 8.94
C ASP A 193 4.53 -14.16 8.47
N LEU A 194 3.88 -13.08 8.95
CA LEU A 194 2.51 -12.72 8.58
C LEU A 194 2.33 -12.53 7.06
N THR A 195 3.38 -12.12 6.35
CA THR A 195 3.39 -11.97 4.90
C THR A 195 3.34 -13.32 4.20
N GLU A 196 4.11 -14.30 4.70
CA GLU A 196 4.10 -15.67 4.20
C GLU A 196 2.74 -16.31 4.44
N ILE A 197 2.18 -16.19 5.65
CA ILE A 197 0.81 -16.64 5.97
C ILE A 197 -0.20 -16.03 5.01
N ALA A 198 -0.16 -14.71 4.80
CA ALA A 198 -1.10 -14.02 3.93
C ALA A 198 -1.00 -14.52 2.47
N SER A 199 0.22 -14.74 1.98
CA SER A 199 0.46 -15.28 0.64
C SER A 199 -0.05 -16.71 0.48
N THR A 200 0.23 -17.59 1.44
CA THR A 200 -0.27 -18.97 1.50
C THR A 200 -1.78 -19.00 1.57
N ARG A 201 -2.40 -18.19 2.45
CA ARG A 201 -3.86 -18.08 2.57
C ARG A 201 -4.50 -17.65 1.25
N ARG A 202 -3.91 -16.69 0.52
CA ARG A 202 -4.38 -16.29 -0.82
C ARG A 202 -4.31 -17.44 -1.81
N GLN A 203 -3.20 -18.18 -1.83
CA GLN A 203 -3.02 -19.35 -2.68
C GLN A 203 -4.07 -20.45 -2.40
N LEU A 204 -4.26 -20.82 -1.13
CA LEU A 204 -5.23 -21.85 -0.73
C LEU A 204 -6.68 -21.42 -1.05
N ARG A 205 -7.00 -20.13 -0.99
CA ARG A 205 -8.32 -19.61 -1.40
C ARG A 205 -8.61 -19.80 -2.89
N LEU A 206 -7.59 -19.78 -3.76
CA LEU A 206 -7.77 -20.10 -5.18
C LEU A 206 -8.24 -21.55 -5.36
N VAL A 207 -7.59 -22.49 -4.67
CA VAL A 207 -7.92 -23.92 -4.73
C VAL A 207 -9.30 -24.19 -4.12
N ILE A 208 -9.59 -23.64 -2.94
CA ILE A 208 -10.90 -23.75 -2.28
C ILE A 208 -12.02 -23.22 -3.20
N GLY A 209 -11.80 -22.06 -3.81
CA GLY A 209 -12.76 -21.45 -4.75
C GLY A 209 -13.01 -22.32 -5.98
N ALA A 210 -11.94 -22.87 -6.58
CA ALA A 210 -12.06 -23.75 -7.76
C ALA A 210 -12.74 -25.08 -7.45
N ARG A 211 -12.57 -25.61 -6.23
CA ARG A 211 -13.20 -26.86 -5.78
C ARG A 211 -14.59 -26.68 -5.16
N GLY A 212 -15.01 -25.45 -4.87
CA GLY A 212 -16.26 -25.18 -4.15
C GLY A 212 -16.24 -25.69 -2.70
N LEU A 213 -15.07 -25.69 -2.04
CA LEU A 213 -14.92 -26.14 -0.65
C LEU A 213 -15.30 -25.04 0.36
N ASP A 214 -15.55 -25.42 1.61
CA ASP A 214 -15.78 -24.47 2.70
C ASP A 214 -14.49 -23.72 3.06
N LYS A 215 -14.58 -22.40 3.18
CA LYS A 215 -13.49 -21.52 3.60
C LYS A 215 -13.13 -21.70 5.08
N ALA A 216 -13.98 -22.33 5.88
CA ALA A 216 -13.74 -22.62 7.30
C ALA A 216 -12.45 -23.42 7.55
N ILE A 217 -11.96 -24.19 6.56
CA ILE A 217 -10.68 -24.90 6.61
C ILE A 217 -9.51 -23.94 6.93
N LEU A 218 -9.61 -22.68 6.50
CA LEU A 218 -8.57 -21.66 6.74
C LEU A 218 -8.81 -20.84 8.02
N ALA A 219 -9.74 -21.22 8.89
CA ALA A 219 -10.01 -20.50 10.14
C ALA A 219 -8.76 -20.37 11.06
N PRO A 220 -7.88 -21.38 11.19
CA PRO A 220 -6.64 -21.25 11.98
C PRO A 220 -5.68 -20.18 11.42
N MET A 221 -5.68 -19.98 10.10
CA MET A 221 -4.88 -18.96 9.40
C MET A 221 -5.59 -17.59 9.34
N THR A 222 -6.43 -17.26 10.32
CA THR A 222 -7.06 -15.94 10.36
C THR A 222 -6.03 -14.90 10.83
N PRO A 223 -5.67 -13.92 9.99
CA PRO A 223 -4.68 -12.92 10.36
C PRO A 223 -5.20 -11.99 11.48
N PRO A 224 -4.30 -11.38 12.27
CA PRO A 224 -4.68 -10.39 13.27
C PRO A 224 -5.36 -9.17 12.64
N ALA A 225 -6.20 -8.48 13.41
CA ALA A 225 -6.77 -7.22 12.97
C ALA A 225 -5.69 -6.14 12.88
N VAL A 226 -5.85 -5.26 11.89
CA VAL A 226 -5.09 -4.01 11.80
C VAL A 226 -5.98 -2.89 12.32
N ALA A 227 -5.48 -2.12 13.28
CA ALA A 227 -6.24 -1.04 13.87
C ALA A 227 -5.83 0.31 13.27
N HIS A 228 -6.81 1.10 12.84
CA HIS A 228 -6.68 2.55 12.90
C HIS A 228 -7.09 3.00 14.30
N PHE A 229 -6.31 3.84 14.97
CA PHE A 229 -6.69 4.41 16.26
C PHE A 229 -6.80 5.92 16.18
N THR A 230 -7.76 6.47 16.91
CA THR A 230 -8.01 7.91 17.03
C THR A 230 -8.62 8.16 18.41
N GLY A 231 -8.46 9.36 18.95
CA GLY A 231 -9.15 9.67 20.19
C GLY A 231 -8.93 11.07 20.71
N HIS A 232 -9.70 11.39 21.75
CA HIS A 232 -9.59 12.67 22.42
C HIS A 232 -8.18 12.89 22.98
N ARG A 233 -7.70 14.12 22.81
CA ARG A 233 -6.53 14.59 23.54
C ARG A 233 -6.82 14.68 25.03
N LEU A 234 -5.79 14.45 25.86
CA LEU A 234 -5.94 14.74 27.28
C LEU A 234 -6.26 16.23 27.45
N THR A 235 -7.19 16.52 28.35
CA THR A 235 -7.57 17.90 28.66
C THR A 235 -6.37 18.61 29.28
N PRO A 236 -6.02 19.83 28.81
CA PRO A 236 -4.95 20.61 29.39
C PRO A 236 -5.15 20.83 30.89
N TRP A 237 -4.04 20.87 31.64
CA TRP A 237 -4.09 20.99 33.09
C TRP A 237 -4.86 22.24 33.54
N GLY A 238 -5.76 22.08 34.50
CA GLY A 238 -6.58 23.16 35.05
C GLY A 238 -7.71 23.65 34.13
N ARG A 239 -7.99 22.99 33.01
CA ARG A 239 -9.12 23.31 32.12
C ARG A 239 -10.21 22.24 32.17
N PRO A 240 -11.48 22.59 31.97
CA PRO A 240 -12.53 21.62 31.71
C PRO A 240 -12.36 21.05 30.28
N GLY A 241 -12.70 19.78 30.10
CA GLY A 241 -12.60 19.12 28.80
C GLY A 241 -13.13 17.70 28.82
N ARG A 242 -13.16 17.09 27.63
CA ARG A 242 -13.81 15.78 27.41
C ARG A 242 -13.04 14.65 28.08
N PHE A 243 -11.72 14.70 28.07
CA PHE A 243 -10.85 13.64 28.61
C PHE A 243 -9.93 14.17 29.73
N PRO A 244 -10.41 14.30 30.97
CA PRO A 244 -9.61 14.73 32.12
C PRO A 244 -8.62 13.64 32.59
N ALA A 245 -7.54 14.05 33.27
CA ALA A 245 -6.49 13.16 33.80
C ALA A 245 -7.03 12.01 34.67
N ALA A 246 -8.10 12.25 35.43
CA ALA A 246 -8.72 11.22 36.27
C ALA A 246 -9.27 10.01 35.49
N MET A 247 -9.57 10.19 34.19
CA MET A 247 -10.06 9.11 33.33
C MET A 247 -8.94 8.28 32.70
N GLU A 248 -7.67 8.73 32.78
CA GLU A 248 -6.55 8.11 32.07
C GLU A 248 -6.45 6.61 32.32
N ALA A 249 -6.48 6.18 33.59
CA ALA A 249 -6.34 4.77 33.96
C ALA A 249 -7.49 3.90 33.41
N ALA A 250 -8.72 4.40 33.43
CA ALA A 250 -9.89 3.68 32.92
C ALA A 250 -9.86 3.58 31.39
N VAL A 251 -9.51 4.67 30.69
CA VAL A 251 -9.32 4.67 29.24
C VAL A 251 -8.19 3.72 28.83
N ALA A 252 -7.06 3.76 29.52
CA ALA A 252 -5.92 2.86 29.26
C ALA A 252 -6.31 1.38 29.43
N ALA A 253 -7.13 1.05 30.43
CA ALA A 253 -7.65 -0.30 30.61
C ALA A 253 -8.56 -0.72 29.45
N GLY A 254 -9.52 0.13 29.07
CA GLY A 254 -10.40 -0.13 27.92
C GLY A 254 -9.63 -0.31 26.61
N ILE A 255 -8.59 0.48 26.40
CA ILE A 255 -7.69 0.34 25.24
C ILE A 255 -6.98 -1.02 25.24
N ARG A 256 -6.39 -1.44 26.37
CA ARG A 256 -5.74 -2.77 26.47
C ARG A 256 -6.72 -3.90 26.19
N ASP A 257 -7.95 -3.80 26.71
CA ASP A 257 -8.99 -4.80 26.47
C ASP A 257 -9.38 -4.87 24.99
N ALA A 258 -9.51 -3.71 24.31
CA ALA A 258 -9.79 -3.66 22.87
C ALA A 258 -8.62 -4.24 22.05
N VAL A 259 -7.38 -3.85 22.33
CA VAL A 259 -6.17 -4.38 21.66
C VAL A 259 -6.09 -5.91 21.79
N ALA A 260 -6.37 -6.45 22.99
CA ALA A 260 -6.40 -7.89 23.23
C ALA A 260 -7.55 -8.59 22.48
N ARG A 261 -8.76 -8.03 22.53
CA ARG A 261 -9.97 -8.57 21.88
C ARG A 261 -9.80 -8.72 20.37
N TYR A 262 -9.28 -7.69 19.71
CA TYR A 262 -9.03 -7.68 18.27
C TYR A 262 -7.67 -8.31 17.88
N LYS A 263 -6.86 -8.72 18.87
CA LYS A 263 -5.51 -9.26 18.69
C LYS A 263 -4.66 -8.35 17.80
N VAL A 264 -4.73 -7.04 18.04
CA VAL A 264 -4.07 -6.04 17.18
C VAL A 264 -2.57 -6.25 17.22
N LYS A 265 -1.95 -6.38 16.04
CA LYS A 265 -0.49 -6.47 15.87
C LYS A 265 0.10 -5.34 15.02
N ALA A 266 -0.75 -4.54 14.40
CA ALA A 266 -0.36 -3.34 13.66
C ALA A 266 -1.38 -2.22 13.93
N GLY A 267 -0.91 -1.08 14.41
CA GLY A 267 -1.70 0.12 14.69
C GLY A 267 -1.28 1.31 13.83
N TYR A 268 -2.24 2.11 13.39
CA TYR A 268 -2.03 3.31 12.58
C TYR A 268 -2.81 4.48 13.18
N GLY A 269 -2.16 5.62 13.37
CA GLY A 269 -2.79 6.81 13.94
C GLY A 269 -1.77 7.92 14.12
N SER A 270 -2.08 8.93 14.92
CA SER A 270 -1.10 9.95 15.31
C SER A 270 -0.44 9.59 16.65
N LEU A 271 0.16 10.58 17.32
CA LEU A 271 0.78 10.39 18.63
C LEU A 271 0.48 11.58 19.55
N ALA A 272 -0.74 12.13 19.47
CA ALA A 272 -1.15 13.23 20.33
C ALA A 272 -1.26 12.78 21.80
N SER A 273 -1.12 13.73 22.73
CA SER A 273 -1.30 13.46 24.17
C SER A 273 -2.69 12.91 24.48
N GLY A 274 -2.81 11.98 25.43
CA GLY A 274 -4.06 11.28 25.71
C GLY A 274 -4.19 9.98 24.93
N ALA A 275 -5.30 9.81 24.20
CA ALA A 275 -5.71 8.52 23.64
C ALA A 275 -4.68 7.91 22.67
N ASP A 276 -4.12 8.69 21.74
CA ASP A 276 -3.18 8.19 20.73
C ASP A 276 -1.91 7.58 21.35
N ILE A 277 -1.32 8.26 22.33
CA ILE A 277 -0.17 7.73 23.09
C ILE A 277 -0.55 6.46 23.85
N LEU A 278 -1.74 6.41 24.47
CA LEU A 278 -2.21 5.24 25.21
C LEU A 278 -2.43 4.02 24.28
N PHE A 279 -2.94 4.24 23.06
CA PHE A 279 -3.05 3.19 22.05
C PHE A 279 -1.67 2.69 21.61
N ALA A 280 -0.74 3.61 21.32
CA ALA A 280 0.60 3.24 20.89
C ALA A 280 1.31 2.37 21.93
N GLU A 281 1.23 2.74 23.22
CA GLU A 281 1.78 1.95 24.32
C GLU A 281 1.13 0.57 24.41
N ALA A 282 -0.19 0.48 24.43
CA ALA A 282 -0.90 -0.79 24.55
C ALA A 282 -0.60 -1.76 23.39
N ILE A 283 -0.46 -1.25 22.16
CA ILE A 283 -0.11 -2.06 20.99
C ILE A 283 1.34 -2.57 21.09
N ILE A 284 2.28 -1.72 21.52
CA ILE A 284 3.68 -2.11 21.72
C ILE A 284 3.82 -3.14 22.84
N GLU A 285 3.12 -2.96 23.96
CA GLU A 285 3.06 -3.91 25.08
C GLU A 285 2.50 -5.27 24.64
N ALA A 286 1.52 -5.27 23.72
CA ALA A 286 1.00 -6.48 23.08
C ALA A 286 1.95 -7.09 22.03
N GLY A 287 3.16 -6.55 21.86
CA GLY A 287 4.17 -7.00 20.89
C GLY A 287 3.87 -6.62 19.44
N GLY A 288 2.95 -5.68 19.21
CA GLY A 288 2.61 -5.14 17.90
C GLY A 288 3.55 -4.02 17.45
N GLU A 289 3.32 -3.54 16.23
CA GLU A 289 4.01 -2.39 15.64
C GLU A 289 3.03 -1.23 15.44
N VAL A 290 3.54 -0.01 15.49
CA VAL A 290 2.73 1.20 15.35
C VAL A 290 3.33 2.10 14.28
N HIS A 291 2.49 2.53 13.35
CA HIS A 291 2.85 3.52 12.34
C HIS A 291 2.16 4.83 12.68
N VAL A 292 2.97 5.80 13.11
CA VAL A 292 2.56 7.16 13.42
C VAL A 292 2.55 8.00 12.15
N VAL A 293 1.42 8.64 11.87
CA VAL A 293 1.30 9.69 10.84
C VAL A 293 1.20 11.03 11.55
N LEU A 294 2.23 11.85 11.39
CA LEU A 294 2.21 13.24 11.87
C LEU A 294 1.69 14.16 10.75
N PRO A 295 0.77 15.08 11.05
CA PRO A 295 0.17 15.97 10.06
C PRO A 295 1.17 16.95 9.45
N PHE A 296 2.18 17.36 10.22
CA PHE A 296 3.19 18.37 9.89
C PHE A 296 4.46 18.12 10.70
N ALA A 297 5.42 19.05 10.64
CA ALA A 297 6.71 18.97 11.31
C ALA A 297 6.64 18.58 12.81
N TYR A 298 7.62 17.79 13.24
CA TYR A 298 7.73 17.21 14.58
C TYR A 298 7.60 18.24 15.72
N GLU A 299 8.42 19.29 15.68
CA GLU A 299 8.49 20.28 16.77
C GLU A 299 7.16 21.03 16.94
N ASP A 300 6.50 21.36 15.82
CA ASP A 300 5.18 21.98 15.82
C ASP A 300 4.11 21.04 16.39
N PHE A 301 4.21 19.74 16.10
CA PHE A 301 3.28 18.74 16.60
C PHE A 301 3.41 18.57 18.12
N VAL A 302 4.63 18.50 18.65
CA VAL A 302 4.87 18.46 20.10
C VAL A 302 4.23 19.67 20.76
N ARG A 303 4.50 20.88 20.25
CA ARG A 303 3.97 22.12 20.81
C ARG A 303 2.45 22.16 20.83
N THR A 304 1.81 21.73 19.74
CA THR A 304 0.36 21.93 19.51
C THR A 304 -0.49 20.79 20.06
N SER A 305 0.01 19.55 20.02
CA SER A 305 -0.77 18.33 20.26
C SER A 305 -0.34 17.55 21.50
N VAL A 306 0.83 17.84 22.06
CA VAL A 306 1.41 17.06 23.17
C VAL A 306 1.65 17.92 24.42
N ALA A 307 2.38 19.03 24.28
CA ALA A 307 2.94 19.79 25.40
C ALA A 307 1.89 20.38 26.36
N ASP A 308 0.72 20.79 25.85
CA ASP A 308 -0.36 21.38 26.66
C ASP A 308 -0.92 20.42 27.73
N SER A 309 -0.71 19.12 27.57
CA SER A 309 -1.14 18.09 28.52
C SER A 309 -0.15 17.88 29.68
N GLY A 310 1.00 18.55 29.63
CA GLY A 310 2.02 18.57 30.69
C GLY A 310 3.29 17.76 30.36
N PRO A 311 4.38 17.96 31.13
CA PRO A 311 5.71 17.42 30.81
C PRO A 311 5.77 15.89 30.69
N ALA A 312 4.97 15.17 31.49
CA ALA A 312 4.94 13.70 31.46
C ALA A 312 4.47 13.15 30.09
N TRP A 313 3.61 13.88 29.37
CA TRP A 313 3.17 13.47 28.04
C TRP A 313 4.23 13.70 26.97
N VAL A 314 5.02 14.77 27.12
CA VAL A 314 6.18 15.02 26.26
C VAL A 314 7.21 13.90 26.43
N GLU A 315 7.51 13.49 27.66
CA GLU A 315 8.42 12.37 27.93
C GLU A 315 7.95 11.05 27.31
N ARG A 316 6.65 10.73 27.43
CA ARG A 316 6.07 9.53 26.78
C ARG A 316 6.16 9.60 25.26
N PHE A 317 5.87 10.76 24.68
CA PHE A 317 5.97 10.98 23.24
C PHE A 317 7.41 10.76 22.73
N GLU A 318 8.41 11.39 23.37
CA GLU A 318 9.84 11.24 23.03
C GLU A 318 10.30 9.78 23.14
N ARG A 319 9.84 9.06 24.18
CA ARG A 319 10.12 7.63 24.33
C ARG A 319 9.53 6.79 23.19
N LEU A 320 8.29 7.07 22.80
CA LEU A 320 7.56 6.30 21.79
C LEU A 320 8.07 6.59 20.38
N ILE A 321 8.28 7.85 20.02
CA ILE A 321 8.67 8.22 18.65
C ILE A 321 10.02 7.61 18.24
N HIS A 322 10.88 7.31 19.21
CA HIS A 322 12.18 6.66 19.03
C HIS A 322 12.17 5.15 19.30
N HIS A 323 11.01 4.56 19.61
CA HIS A 323 10.89 3.14 19.90
C HIS A 323 11.09 2.29 18.62
N PRO A 324 11.81 1.15 18.66
CA PRO A 324 12.10 0.34 17.46
C PRO A 324 10.87 -0.27 16.77
N ARG A 325 9.73 -0.31 17.46
CA ARG A 325 8.44 -0.76 16.91
C ARG A 325 7.56 0.39 16.38
N ILE A 326 8.07 1.62 16.40
CA ILE A 326 7.39 2.81 15.88
C ILE A 326 8.02 3.20 14.55
N ARG A 327 7.16 3.35 13.54
CA ARG A 327 7.52 3.97 12.26
C ARG A 327 6.80 5.30 12.14
N VAL A 328 7.47 6.31 11.62
CA VAL A 328 6.89 7.65 11.46
C VAL A 328 6.81 8.02 9.99
N SER A 329 5.65 8.52 9.57
CA SER A 329 5.45 9.22 8.30
C SER A 329 4.96 10.64 8.56
N LEU A 330 5.40 11.59 7.74
CA LEU A 330 4.85 12.93 7.70
C LEU A 330 3.82 13.02 6.56
N ALA A 331 2.60 13.43 6.88
CA ALA A 331 1.58 13.72 5.88
C ALA A 331 2.01 14.92 5.02
N THR A 332 2.56 15.95 5.68
CA THR A 332 3.20 17.11 5.05
C THR A 332 4.51 17.44 5.75
N PHE A 333 5.46 18.03 5.03
CA PHE A 333 6.72 18.53 5.59
C PHE A 333 6.62 20.01 6.02
N ASP A 334 5.52 20.66 5.66
CA ASP A 334 5.27 22.08 5.94
C ASP A 334 4.90 22.28 7.41
N PRO A 335 5.13 23.48 7.98
CA PRO A 335 4.61 23.82 9.30
C PRO A 335 3.08 23.87 9.32
N PHE A 336 2.48 23.80 10.51
CA PHE A 336 1.03 23.71 10.71
C PHE A 336 0.25 24.85 10.02
N LEU A 337 0.77 26.08 10.05
CA LEU A 337 0.19 27.28 9.43
C LEU A 337 -1.29 27.58 9.80
N GLY A 338 -1.82 26.94 10.85
CA GLY A 338 -3.17 27.21 11.37
C GLY A 338 -4.32 26.62 10.55
N ASP A 339 -4.03 25.63 9.69
CA ASP A 339 -5.02 24.98 8.83
C ASP A 339 -5.42 23.61 9.39
N ASP A 340 -6.59 23.54 10.04
CA ASP A 340 -7.07 22.32 10.70
C ASP A 340 -7.37 21.17 9.73
N ASP A 341 -7.58 21.44 8.44
CA ASP A 341 -7.85 20.41 7.41
C ASP A 341 -6.67 19.44 7.27
N ILE A 342 -5.47 19.86 7.67
CA ILE A 342 -4.26 19.02 7.64
C ILE A 342 -4.32 17.86 8.65
N PHE A 343 -5.04 18.03 9.76
CA PHE A 343 -5.28 16.93 10.70
C PHE A 343 -6.21 15.90 10.08
N GLY A 344 -7.28 16.34 9.42
CA GLY A 344 -8.19 15.46 8.68
C GLY A 344 -7.47 14.69 7.58
N TYR A 345 -6.58 15.35 6.83
CA TYR A 345 -5.74 14.68 5.84
C TYR A 345 -4.81 13.62 6.46
N ALA A 346 -4.15 13.93 7.58
CA ALA A 346 -3.28 12.97 8.26
C ALA A 346 -4.05 11.75 8.80
N ALA A 347 -5.26 11.97 9.34
CA ALA A 347 -6.14 10.91 9.78
C ALA A 347 -6.59 10.02 8.61
N ARG A 348 -7.06 10.61 7.49
CA ARG A 348 -7.38 9.84 6.27
C ARG A 348 -6.16 9.06 5.76
N TYR A 349 -4.98 9.65 5.77
CA TYR A 349 -3.77 8.95 5.38
C TYR A 349 -3.49 7.75 6.28
N ALA A 350 -3.55 7.90 7.61
CA ALA A 350 -3.40 6.80 8.56
C ALA A 350 -4.45 5.70 8.39
N MET A 351 -5.72 6.06 8.17
CA MET A 351 -6.81 5.12 7.87
C MET A 351 -6.51 4.30 6.61
N GLY A 352 -6.08 4.97 5.53
CA GLY A 352 -5.76 4.30 4.28
C GLY A 352 -4.58 3.33 4.44
N LEU A 353 -3.55 3.71 5.19
CA LEU A 353 -2.44 2.81 5.55
C LEU A 353 -2.92 1.57 6.32
N ALA A 354 -3.83 1.75 7.29
CA ALA A 354 -4.42 0.65 8.06
C ALA A 354 -5.17 -0.32 7.15
N VAL A 355 -5.99 0.20 6.22
CA VAL A 355 -6.74 -0.61 5.25
C VAL A 355 -5.79 -1.35 4.31
N MET A 356 -4.78 -0.68 3.75
CA MET A 356 -3.81 -1.34 2.88
C MET A 356 -3.06 -2.47 3.60
N ARG A 357 -2.67 -2.25 4.86
CA ARG A 357 -2.00 -3.29 5.65
C ARG A 357 -2.94 -4.45 5.95
N ALA A 358 -4.20 -4.19 6.26
CA ALA A 358 -5.21 -5.24 6.47
C ALA A 358 -5.43 -6.07 5.19
N ASP A 359 -5.59 -5.40 4.04
CA ASP A 359 -5.72 -6.04 2.72
C ASP A 359 -4.49 -6.90 2.39
N MET A 360 -3.28 -6.38 2.66
CA MET A 360 -2.02 -7.10 2.45
C MET A 360 -1.96 -8.40 3.27
N LEU A 361 -2.42 -8.34 4.53
CA LEU A 361 -2.48 -9.50 5.43
C LEU A 361 -3.69 -10.42 5.15
N GLY A 362 -4.67 -9.94 4.39
CA GLY A 362 -5.94 -10.63 4.16
C GLY A 362 -6.83 -10.67 5.42
N GLY A 363 -6.70 -9.67 6.28
CA GLY A 363 -7.38 -9.54 7.58
C GLY A 363 -8.32 -8.35 7.67
N PRO A 364 -9.04 -8.21 8.80
CA PRO A 364 -9.94 -7.08 9.01
C PRO A 364 -9.18 -5.80 9.37
N ALA A 365 -9.65 -4.67 8.86
CA ALA A 365 -9.29 -3.34 9.35
C ALA A 365 -10.40 -2.87 10.29
N VAL A 366 -10.04 -2.46 11.51
CA VAL A 366 -10.95 -1.94 12.53
C VAL A 366 -10.51 -0.54 12.96
N GLN A 367 -11.46 0.31 13.36
CA GLN A 367 -11.13 1.56 14.07
C GLN A 367 -11.35 1.38 15.57
N LEU A 368 -10.37 1.77 16.37
CA LEU A 368 -10.50 1.87 17.83
C LEU A 368 -10.50 3.35 18.19
N ALA A 369 -11.60 3.83 18.78
CA ALA A 369 -11.81 5.25 19.01
C ALA A 369 -12.05 5.56 20.49
N VAL A 370 -11.25 6.43 21.10
CA VAL A 370 -11.60 7.01 22.41
C VAL A 370 -12.46 8.24 22.18
N TRP A 371 -13.77 8.05 22.21
CA TRP A 371 -14.75 9.06 21.84
C TRP A 371 -15.96 9.10 22.77
N ASP A 372 -16.38 10.30 23.14
CA ASP A 372 -17.48 10.59 24.07
C ASP A 372 -18.87 10.48 23.43
N GLY A 373 -18.96 10.10 22.14
CA GLY A 373 -20.22 10.02 21.40
C GLY A 373 -20.75 11.38 20.93
N VAL A 374 -20.05 12.48 21.21
CA VAL A 374 -20.49 13.83 20.85
C VAL A 374 -19.87 14.26 19.53
N ALA A 375 -20.73 14.58 18.55
CA ALA A 375 -20.33 15.05 17.23
C ALA A 375 -19.48 16.34 17.29
N SER A 376 -18.62 16.53 16.29
CA SER A 376 -17.89 17.79 16.06
C SER A 376 -18.58 18.61 14.97
N ALA A 377 -18.39 19.93 15.00
CA ALA A 377 -18.87 20.84 13.96
C ALA A 377 -17.88 21.04 12.80
N GLY A 378 -16.64 20.56 12.94
CA GLY A 378 -15.54 20.75 11.98
C GLY A 378 -15.14 19.49 11.21
N PRO A 379 -14.37 19.63 10.12
CA PRO A 379 -13.98 18.54 9.22
C PRO A 379 -12.90 17.60 9.78
N ALA A 380 -12.35 17.89 10.97
CA ALA A 380 -11.29 17.13 11.60
C ALA A 380 -11.62 16.78 13.06
N GLY A 381 -10.89 15.79 13.60
CA GLY A 381 -10.99 15.31 14.97
C GLY A 381 -11.75 14.00 15.11
N THR A 382 -11.72 13.42 16.31
CA THR A 382 -12.19 12.04 16.57
C THR A 382 -13.61 11.77 16.09
N ALA A 383 -14.53 12.71 16.23
CA ALA A 383 -15.91 12.53 15.77
C ALA A 383 -16.01 12.46 14.24
N ALA A 384 -15.25 13.29 13.51
CA ALA A 384 -15.17 13.25 12.06
C ALA A 384 -14.52 11.94 11.58
N ASP A 385 -13.46 11.50 12.27
CA ASP A 385 -12.78 10.25 11.96
C ASP A 385 -13.69 9.02 12.15
N VAL A 386 -14.50 9.02 13.21
CA VAL A 386 -15.47 7.96 13.49
C VAL A 386 -16.61 7.98 12.48
N ALA A 387 -17.15 9.16 12.17
CA ALA A 387 -18.20 9.30 11.18
C ALA A 387 -17.73 8.82 9.80
N PHE A 388 -16.55 9.26 9.34
CA PHE A 388 -16.00 8.82 8.06
C PHE A 388 -15.79 7.29 8.02
N TRP A 389 -15.14 6.73 9.04
CA TRP A 389 -14.83 5.29 9.06
C TRP A 389 -16.08 4.40 9.16
N ARG A 390 -17.00 4.74 10.07
CA ARG A 390 -18.18 3.92 10.34
C ARG A 390 -19.27 4.18 9.30
N ASP A 391 -19.59 5.45 9.04
CA ASP A 391 -20.79 5.83 8.31
C ASP A 391 -20.52 5.92 6.79
N GLU A 392 -19.35 6.43 6.36
CA GLU A 392 -19.01 6.49 4.93
C GLU A 392 -18.36 5.19 4.41
N LEU A 393 -17.42 4.59 5.16
CA LEU A 393 -16.75 3.35 4.72
C LEU A 393 -17.50 2.08 5.09
N GLY A 394 -18.48 2.15 6.02
CA GLY A 394 -19.21 0.99 6.51
C GLY A 394 -18.33 -0.03 7.24
N ARG A 395 -17.28 0.42 7.94
CA ARG A 395 -16.31 -0.43 8.62
C ARG A 395 -16.52 -0.45 10.13
N ASP A 396 -16.10 -1.54 10.76
CA ASP A 396 -16.23 -1.73 12.20
C ASP A 396 -15.42 -0.68 12.97
N CYS A 397 -16.09 -0.04 13.95
CA CYS A 397 -15.50 0.90 14.87
C CYS A 397 -15.89 0.52 16.31
N ASP A 398 -14.90 0.32 17.18
CA ASP A 398 -15.09 0.10 18.62
C ASP A 398 -14.83 1.41 19.36
N VAL A 399 -15.86 1.90 20.06
CA VAL A 399 -15.81 3.16 20.80
C VAL A 399 -15.55 2.86 22.28
N ILE A 400 -14.45 3.40 22.78
CA ILE A 400 -13.96 3.23 24.14
C ILE A 400 -14.22 4.50 24.93
N TRP A 401 -15.21 4.46 25.82
CA TRP A 401 -15.51 5.58 26.71
C TRP A 401 -16.02 5.11 28.08
N PRO A 402 -15.28 5.35 29.18
CA PRO A 402 -15.73 4.95 30.51
C PRO A 402 -16.78 5.95 31.03
N GLY A 403 -18.05 5.74 30.65
CA GLY A 403 -19.16 6.65 30.96
C GLY A 403 -19.40 6.93 32.44
N GLU A 404 -19.20 5.93 33.32
CA GLU A 404 -19.36 6.09 34.78
C GLU A 404 -18.29 7.00 35.39
N VAL A 405 -17.04 6.90 34.91
CA VAL A 405 -15.92 7.76 35.35
C VAL A 405 -16.04 9.16 34.76
N ALA A 406 -16.56 9.28 33.53
CA ALA A 406 -16.82 10.57 32.90
C ALA A 406 -17.87 11.38 33.70
N GLY A 407 -18.95 10.75 34.15
CA GLY A 407 -19.97 11.39 34.99
C GLY A 407 -19.43 11.85 36.34
N ALA A 408 -18.63 11.02 37.02
CA ALA A 408 -18.01 11.36 38.29
C ALA A 408 -16.95 12.49 38.16
N ALA A 409 -16.14 12.46 37.10
CA ALA A 409 -15.15 13.50 36.82
C ALA A 409 -15.82 14.84 36.47
N GLN A 410 -16.93 14.82 35.72
CA GLN A 410 -17.73 16.01 35.42
C GLN A 410 -18.35 16.60 36.69
N MET A 411 -18.85 15.78 37.62
CA MET A 411 -19.38 16.25 38.91
C MET A 411 -18.31 16.91 39.78
N LEU A 412 -17.10 16.35 39.86
CA LEU A 412 -15.97 16.94 40.60
C LEU A 412 -15.48 18.27 39.99
N THR A 413 -15.62 18.45 38.68
CA THR A 413 -15.31 19.73 38.02
C THR A 413 -16.45 20.76 38.10
N ALA A 414 -17.71 20.31 38.21
CA ALA A 414 -18.89 21.17 38.27
C ALA A 414 -19.00 21.94 39.60
N GLU A 415 -18.46 21.40 40.70
CA GLU A 415 -18.34 22.13 41.97
C GLU A 415 -17.30 23.27 41.91
N ALA A 416 -16.50 23.36 40.84
CA ALA A 416 -15.42 24.35 40.70
C ALA A 416 -15.65 25.45 39.63
N CYS A 417 -16.66 25.38 38.73
CA CYS A 417 -16.91 26.45 37.75
C CYS A 417 -18.32 26.43 37.11
N ALA A 418 -18.88 27.62 36.88
CA ALA A 418 -20.14 27.89 36.16
C ALA A 418 -20.03 27.56 34.64
N PRO A 419 -21.16 27.45 33.89
CA PRO A 419 -21.20 26.69 32.65
C PRO A 419 -20.47 27.41 31.51
N ALA A 420 -19.35 26.85 31.06
CA ALA A 420 -18.69 27.27 29.83
C ALA A 420 -19.36 26.62 28.62
N ALA A 421 -19.94 27.45 27.76
CA ALA A 421 -20.43 27.08 26.44
C ALA A 421 -19.30 26.51 25.58
N ASN A 422 -19.66 25.48 24.80
CA ASN A 422 -18.94 24.90 23.66
C ASN A 422 -17.48 24.52 23.92
N GLY A 423 -17.25 23.20 24.05
CA GLY A 423 -15.91 22.61 24.01
C GLY A 423 -15.12 23.14 22.82
N VAL A 424 -14.14 23.98 23.14
CA VAL A 424 -13.31 24.70 22.20
C VAL A 424 -12.44 23.66 21.51
N ALA A 425 -12.74 23.39 20.23
CA ALA A 425 -11.74 23.04 19.24
C ALA A 425 -10.53 23.96 19.47
N ALA A 426 -9.31 23.42 19.44
CA ALA A 426 -8.06 24.15 19.69
C ALA A 426 -8.21 25.65 19.41
N VAL A 427 -7.94 26.50 20.41
CA VAL A 427 -7.94 27.95 20.21
C VAL A 427 -7.12 28.18 18.93
N PRO A 428 -7.71 28.73 17.84
CA PRO A 428 -6.92 29.00 16.66
C PRO A 428 -5.82 29.93 17.14
N ALA A 429 -4.56 29.60 16.84
CA ALA A 429 -3.51 30.59 16.94
C ALA A 429 -3.94 31.72 16.00
N GLN A 430 -4.61 32.73 16.56
CA GLN A 430 -4.98 33.93 15.85
C GLN A 430 -3.67 34.62 15.50
N SER A 431 -3.11 34.27 14.34
CA SER A 431 -2.40 35.26 13.56
C SER A 431 -3.38 36.43 13.43
N VAL A 432 -2.89 37.62 13.77
CA VAL A 432 -3.61 38.86 13.53
C VAL A 432 -3.73 38.97 12.00
N VAL A 433 -4.79 38.41 11.42
CA VAL A 433 -5.11 38.54 10.00
C VAL A 433 -5.95 39.79 9.87
N GLU A 434 -5.49 40.74 9.07
CA GLU A 434 -6.27 41.94 8.75
C GLU A 434 -7.64 41.56 8.20
N PRO A 435 -8.72 42.24 8.61
CA PRO A 435 -10.07 41.95 8.13
C PRO A 435 -10.15 42.26 6.63
N GLY A 436 -10.18 41.21 5.80
CA GLY A 436 -10.33 41.31 4.34
C GLY A 436 -9.40 40.41 3.51
N ALA A 437 -8.34 39.86 4.09
CA ALA A 437 -7.49 38.91 3.39
C ALA A 437 -8.15 37.51 3.36
N ARG A 438 -8.55 37.02 2.18
CA ARG A 438 -8.86 35.59 1.99
C ARG A 438 -7.59 34.80 2.26
N VAL A 439 -7.49 34.17 3.43
CA VAL A 439 -6.42 33.21 3.70
C VAL A 439 -6.57 32.08 2.67
N PRO A 440 -5.52 31.76 1.88
CA PRO A 440 -5.59 30.64 0.93
C PRO A 440 -5.83 29.35 1.71
N SER A 441 -7.00 28.73 1.56
CA SER A 441 -7.30 27.43 2.17
C SER A 441 -6.73 26.31 1.31
N ARG A 442 -6.09 25.32 1.93
CA ARG A 442 -5.62 24.14 1.20
C ARG A 442 -6.79 23.22 0.92
N VAL A 443 -6.76 22.57 -0.23
CA VAL A 443 -7.75 21.55 -0.60
C VAL A 443 -7.03 20.27 -1.00
N LEU A 444 -7.53 19.14 -0.48
CA LEU A 444 -7.00 17.83 -0.84
C LEU A 444 -7.39 17.50 -2.29
N ARG A 445 -6.40 17.29 -3.17
CA ARG A 445 -6.61 17.00 -4.58
C ARG A 445 -5.63 15.96 -5.09
N ALA A 446 -6.06 15.24 -6.13
CA ALA A 446 -5.23 14.28 -6.82
C ALA A 446 -4.52 14.97 -8.00
N LEU A 447 -3.24 14.70 -8.17
CA LEU A 447 -2.40 15.29 -9.21
C LEU A 447 -1.86 14.17 -10.09
N LEU A 448 -1.78 14.42 -11.40
CA LEU A 448 -1.12 13.53 -12.36
C LEU A 448 -0.11 14.31 -13.20
N PHE A 449 1.09 13.75 -13.35
CA PHE A 449 2.09 14.15 -14.33
C PHE A 449 2.34 13.01 -15.29
N CYS A 450 2.33 13.32 -16.58
CA CYS A 450 2.60 12.36 -17.64
C CYS A 450 3.61 12.95 -18.64
N ASP A 451 4.41 12.09 -19.27
CA ASP A 451 5.44 12.45 -20.26
C ASP A 451 5.67 11.27 -21.21
N VAL A 452 6.02 11.54 -22.46
CA VAL A 452 6.20 10.47 -23.46
C VAL A 452 7.69 10.22 -23.69
N LYS A 453 8.17 9.10 -23.17
CA LYS A 453 9.55 8.64 -23.42
C LYS A 453 9.79 8.54 -24.93
N GLY A 454 10.87 9.17 -25.38
CA GLY A 454 11.29 9.16 -26.78
C GLY A 454 10.79 10.33 -27.62
N PHE A 455 9.95 11.22 -27.04
CA PHE A 455 9.51 12.45 -27.73
C PHE A 455 10.69 13.32 -28.20
N SER A 456 11.73 13.47 -27.37
CA SER A 456 12.93 14.26 -27.71
C SER A 456 13.72 13.73 -28.92
N LYS A 457 13.43 12.52 -29.40
CA LYS A 457 14.06 11.92 -30.60
C LYS A 457 13.24 12.13 -31.87
N LEU A 458 12.06 12.73 -31.77
CA LEU A 458 11.23 13.05 -32.93
C LEU A 458 11.82 14.23 -33.70
N ASN A 459 11.56 14.26 -35.00
CA ASN A 459 11.97 15.33 -35.90
C ASN A 459 10.75 16.09 -36.44
N ASP A 460 10.97 17.23 -37.09
CA ASP A 460 9.90 18.12 -37.57
C ASP A 460 8.88 17.42 -38.51
N VAL A 461 9.26 16.29 -39.13
CA VAL A 461 8.38 15.49 -39.98
C VAL A 461 7.40 14.65 -39.14
N THR A 462 7.86 14.11 -38.00
CA THR A 462 7.09 13.18 -37.17
C THR A 462 6.32 13.86 -36.04
N ILE A 463 6.75 15.05 -35.61
CA ILE A 463 6.10 15.85 -34.55
C ILE A 463 4.59 16.10 -34.84
N PRO A 464 4.17 16.52 -36.06
CA PRO A 464 2.74 16.71 -36.33
C PRO A 464 1.90 15.43 -36.21
N ALA A 465 2.46 14.28 -36.60
CA ALA A 465 1.79 12.99 -36.43
C ALA A 465 1.67 12.62 -34.95
N PHE A 466 2.70 12.89 -34.15
CA PHE A 466 2.67 12.70 -32.70
C PHE A 466 1.53 13.50 -32.05
N PHE A 467 1.43 14.81 -32.31
CA PHE A 467 0.38 15.63 -31.71
C PHE A 467 -1.04 15.20 -32.13
N ARG A 468 -1.21 14.82 -33.40
CA ARG A 468 -2.53 14.38 -33.90
C ARG A 468 -2.94 13.03 -33.34
N GLU A 469 -2.02 12.05 -33.32
CA GLU A 469 -2.36 10.66 -33.02
C GLU A 469 -2.16 10.31 -31.55
N VAL A 470 -1.03 10.70 -30.95
CA VAL A 470 -0.71 10.43 -29.54
C VAL A 470 -1.45 11.41 -28.65
N MET A 471 -1.12 12.70 -28.73
CA MET A 471 -1.76 13.72 -27.87
C MET A 471 -3.27 13.81 -28.14
N GLY A 472 -3.71 13.62 -29.38
CA GLY A 472 -5.14 13.56 -29.72
C GLY A 472 -5.89 12.38 -29.08
N LYS A 473 -5.28 11.20 -28.91
CA LYS A 473 -5.89 10.09 -28.16
C LYS A 473 -5.90 10.35 -26.66
N LEU A 474 -4.81 10.88 -26.10
CA LEU A 474 -4.76 11.26 -24.68
C LEU A 474 -5.81 12.35 -24.37
N ALA A 475 -5.98 13.34 -25.24
CA ALA A 475 -7.02 14.36 -25.10
C ALA A 475 -8.45 13.76 -25.10
N ARG A 476 -8.70 12.71 -25.89
CA ARG A 476 -9.98 11.98 -25.86
C ARG A 476 -10.21 11.28 -24.52
N ALA A 477 -9.16 10.67 -23.94
CA ALA A 477 -9.25 10.12 -22.58
C ALA A 477 -9.57 11.22 -21.57
N THR A 478 -8.84 12.34 -21.58
CA THR A 478 -9.12 13.48 -20.67
C THR A 478 -10.57 13.96 -20.79
N LYS A 479 -11.11 14.06 -22.02
CA LYS A 479 -12.51 14.47 -22.25
C LYS A 479 -13.54 13.50 -21.68
N ARG A 480 -13.25 12.19 -21.61
CA ARG A 480 -14.14 11.22 -20.94
C ARG A 480 -14.22 11.44 -19.42
N HIS A 481 -13.19 12.05 -18.84
CA HIS A 481 -13.05 12.30 -17.41
C HIS A 481 -13.25 13.78 -17.03
N ASP A 482 -13.78 14.62 -17.93
CA ASP A 482 -13.82 16.09 -17.78
C ASP A 482 -14.56 16.53 -16.49
N ASN A 483 -15.57 15.78 -16.06
CA ASN A 483 -16.28 16.02 -14.79
C ASN A 483 -15.39 15.93 -13.55
N GLY A 484 -14.25 15.23 -13.62
CA GLY A 484 -13.28 15.08 -12.55
C GLY A 484 -12.04 15.97 -12.70
N VAL A 485 -11.83 16.59 -13.86
CA VAL A 485 -10.67 17.45 -14.14
C VAL A 485 -10.97 18.86 -13.64
N LEU A 486 -10.17 19.36 -12.72
CA LEU A 486 -10.25 20.73 -12.20
C LEU A 486 -9.28 21.67 -12.91
N PHE A 487 -8.13 21.15 -13.33
CA PHE A 487 -7.12 21.88 -14.09
C PHE A 487 -6.39 20.91 -15.01
N LYS A 488 -6.01 21.39 -16.19
CA LYS A 488 -5.18 20.63 -17.15
C LYS A 488 -4.26 21.59 -17.89
N ASN A 489 -3.00 21.21 -18.03
CA ASN A 489 -2.02 21.96 -18.80
C ASN A 489 -1.07 21.01 -19.54
N THR A 490 -0.49 21.49 -20.63
CA THR A 490 0.47 20.72 -21.45
C THR A 490 1.70 21.55 -21.79
N TRP A 491 2.87 20.92 -21.75
CA TRP A 491 4.12 21.51 -22.25
C TRP A 491 4.84 20.49 -23.13
N GLY A 492 4.75 20.66 -24.46
CA GLY A 492 5.25 19.66 -25.40
C GLY A 492 4.45 18.36 -25.28
N ASP A 493 5.12 17.28 -24.90
CA ASP A 493 4.54 15.96 -24.63
C ASP A 493 4.10 15.76 -23.17
N ALA A 494 4.46 16.68 -22.28
CA ALA A 494 4.07 16.59 -20.88
C ALA A 494 2.61 17.00 -20.67
N ILE A 495 1.90 16.25 -19.82
CA ILE A 495 0.52 16.52 -19.40
C ILE A 495 0.48 16.62 -17.87
N HIS A 496 -0.04 17.72 -17.36
CA HIS A 496 -0.33 17.92 -15.94
C HIS A 496 -1.83 18.07 -15.74
N THR A 497 -2.41 17.32 -14.80
CA THR A 497 -3.81 17.48 -14.42
C THR A 497 -3.97 17.54 -12.91
N VAL A 498 -4.89 18.39 -12.45
CA VAL A 498 -5.43 18.35 -11.09
C VAL A 498 -6.84 17.79 -11.17
N MET A 499 -7.07 16.74 -10.42
CA MET A 499 -8.29 15.95 -10.39
C MET A 499 -8.98 16.16 -9.04
N ARG A 500 -10.32 16.09 -9.05
CA ARG A 500 -11.14 16.26 -7.85
C ARG A 500 -10.77 15.27 -6.75
N ASP A 501 -10.55 14.01 -7.11
CA ASP A 501 -10.38 12.91 -6.18
C ASP A 501 -9.47 11.81 -6.77
N ALA A 502 -9.00 10.92 -5.90
CA ALA A 502 -8.11 9.83 -6.27
C ALA A 502 -8.74 8.81 -7.25
N PRO A 503 -10.02 8.37 -7.09
CA PRO A 503 -10.66 7.46 -8.05
C PRO A 503 -10.72 8.01 -9.47
N SER A 504 -11.10 9.28 -9.65
CA SER A 504 -11.15 9.93 -10.97
C SER A 504 -9.76 10.04 -11.59
N ALA A 505 -8.75 10.40 -10.79
CA ALA A 505 -7.36 10.44 -11.25
C ALA A 505 -6.83 9.06 -11.65
N ALA A 506 -7.13 8.03 -10.85
CA ALA A 506 -6.73 6.66 -11.13
C ALA A 506 -7.34 6.16 -12.45
N ALA A 507 -8.63 6.43 -12.67
CA ALA A 507 -9.32 6.09 -13.90
C ALA A 507 -8.69 6.76 -15.12
N LEU A 508 -8.41 8.07 -15.06
CA LEU A 508 -7.78 8.81 -16.14
C LEU A 508 -6.36 8.32 -16.43
N ALA A 509 -5.54 8.10 -15.39
CA ALA A 509 -4.16 7.65 -15.53
C ALA A 509 -4.06 6.28 -16.22
N LEU A 510 -4.95 5.35 -15.88
CA LEU A 510 -5.02 4.03 -16.50
C LEU A 510 -5.58 4.11 -17.93
N ASP A 511 -6.58 4.96 -18.17
CA ASP A 511 -7.09 5.22 -19.52
C ASP A 511 -6.02 5.81 -20.44
N PHE A 512 -5.12 6.65 -19.93
CA PHE A 512 -3.98 7.14 -20.70
C PHE A 512 -3.06 6.01 -21.14
N GLN A 513 -2.75 5.06 -20.26
CA GLN A 513 -1.94 3.89 -20.63
C GLN A 513 -2.67 3.00 -21.66
N ASP A 514 -3.97 2.78 -21.48
CA ASP A 514 -4.79 2.00 -22.42
C ASP A 514 -4.86 2.66 -23.81
N GLU A 515 -5.03 3.99 -23.88
CA GLU A 515 -5.02 4.72 -25.15
C GLU A 515 -3.65 4.67 -25.82
N MET A 516 -2.56 4.84 -25.06
CA MET A 516 -1.19 4.75 -25.57
C MET A 516 -0.90 3.34 -26.13
N GLY A 517 -1.34 2.29 -25.44
CA GLY A 517 -1.16 0.91 -25.90
C GLY A 517 -1.96 0.55 -27.15
N ARG A 518 -3.02 1.29 -27.49
CA ARG A 518 -3.84 1.09 -28.71
C ARG A 518 -3.32 1.84 -29.93
N ILE A 519 -2.19 2.56 -29.83
CA ILE A 519 -1.64 3.33 -30.95
C ILE A 519 -0.76 2.43 -31.80
N ASP A 520 -1.10 2.30 -33.08
CA ASP A 520 -0.22 1.70 -34.08
C ASP A 520 0.82 2.73 -34.51
N LEU A 521 1.92 2.82 -33.75
CA LEU A 521 2.98 3.80 -33.95
C LEU A 521 3.60 3.67 -35.35
N ALA A 522 3.84 2.44 -35.80
CA ALA A 522 4.44 2.15 -37.09
C ALA A 522 3.58 2.68 -38.26
N LYS A 523 2.26 2.46 -38.20
CA LYS A 523 1.32 2.99 -39.21
C LYS A 523 1.33 4.52 -39.32
N HIS A 524 1.69 5.21 -38.24
CA HIS A 524 1.76 6.67 -38.19
C HIS A 524 3.17 7.23 -38.41
N GLY A 525 4.15 6.38 -38.76
CA GLY A 525 5.55 6.78 -38.94
C GLY A 525 6.23 7.21 -37.65
N LEU A 526 5.71 6.77 -36.50
CA LEU A 526 6.25 7.08 -35.18
C LEU A 526 7.16 5.94 -34.69
N PRO A 527 8.21 6.24 -33.91
CA PRO A 527 9.10 5.21 -33.35
C PRO A 527 8.34 4.27 -32.41
N GLU A 528 8.54 2.95 -32.56
CA GLU A 528 7.92 1.93 -31.69
C GLU A 528 8.30 2.05 -30.21
N GLY A 529 9.39 2.75 -29.90
CA GLY A 529 9.85 2.99 -28.53
C GLY A 529 9.10 4.10 -27.78
N LEU A 530 8.13 4.78 -28.40
CA LEU A 530 7.31 5.78 -27.70
C LEU A 530 6.43 5.10 -26.65
N ALA A 531 6.53 5.55 -25.40
CA ALA A 531 5.72 5.01 -24.32
C ALA A 531 5.46 6.06 -23.24
N LEU A 532 4.27 6.02 -22.65
CA LEU A 532 3.85 6.97 -21.65
C LEU A 532 4.36 6.58 -20.25
N ARG A 533 4.89 7.55 -19.53
CA ARG A 533 5.10 7.49 -18.09
C ARG A 533 4.02 8.29 -17.40
N VAL A 534 3.50 7.77 -16.28
CA VAL A 534 2.45 8.43 -15.50
C VAL A 534 2.79 8.34 -14.02
N GLY A 535 2.84 9.50 -13.36
CA GLY A 535 3.03 9.66 -11.93
C GLY A 535 1.82 10.35 -11.27
N GLY A 536 1.35 9.81 -10.15
CA GLY A 536 0.21 10.35 -9.40
C GLY A 536 0.50 10.62 -7.93
N HIS A 537 -0.08 11.68 -7.38
CA HIS A 537 0.05 12.05 -5.97
C HIS A 537 -1.27 12.61 -5.42
N MET A 538 -1.51 12.42 -4.13
CA MET A 538 -2.66 13.00 -3.42
C MET A 538 -2.11 13.83 -2.27
N GLY A 539 -2.53 15.09 -2.18
CA GLY A 539 -2.06 15.97 -1.12
C GLY A 539 -2.78 17.31 -1.09
N PRO A 540 -2.65 18.05 0.02
CA PRO A 540 -3.22 19.40 0.15
C PRO A 540 -2.47 20.39 -0.76
N ILE A 541 -3.21 21.11 -1.60
CA ILE A 541 -2.69 22.16 -2.50
C ILE A 541 -3.51 23.44 -2.35
N TYR A 542 -2.93 24.57 -2.72
CA TYR A 542 -3.65 25.84 -2.78
C TYR A 542 -4.33 25.99 -4.15
N SER A 543 -5.50 26.64 -4.17
CA SER A 543 -6.06 27.20 -5.40
C SER A 543 -6.00 28.74 -5.36
N GLY A 544 -5.85 29.35 -6.52
CA GLY A 544 -5.79 30.80 -6.65
C GLY A 544 -5.86 31.24 -8.11
N TRP A 545 -5.97 32.55 -8.33
CA TRP A 545 -6.03 33.12 -9.66
C TRP A 545 -4.61 33.33 -10.22
N ASP A 546 -4.33 32.81 -11.42
CA ASP A 546 -3.11 33.09 -12.17
C ASP A 546 -3.29 34.39 -12.96
N ASN A 547 -2.50 35.42 -12.63
CA ASN A 547 -2.60 36.73 -13.29
C ASN A 547 -2.02 36.75 -14.72
N VAL A 548 -1.23 35.73 -15.10
CA VAL A 548 -0.63 35.64 -16.43
C VAL A 548 -1.53 34.83 -17.36
N LEU A 549 -2.06 33.70 -16.88
CA LEU A 549 -2.97 32.84 -17.65
C LEU A 549 -4.43 33.29 -17.58
N GLU A 550 -4.76 34.19 -16.64
CA GLU A 550 -6.12 34.67 -16.39
C GLU A 550 -7.13 33.53 -16.13
N GLU A 551 -6.71 32.55 -15.35
CA GLU A 551 -7.52 31.39 -14.97
C GLU A 551 -7.25 30.93 -13.53
N GLU A 552 -8.13 30.09 -12.98
CA GLU A 552 -7.88 29.43 -11.69
C GLU A 552 -6.78 28.37 -11.86
N THR A 553 -5.77 28.45 -11.00
CA THR A 553 -4.61 27.55 -11.00
C THR A 553 -4.40 26.94 -9.61
N PHE A 554 -3.53 25.94 -9.57
CA PHE A 554 -3.19 25.20 -8.37
C PHE A 554 -1.69 25.21 -8.14
N PHE A 555 -1.27 25.46 -6.89
CA PHE A 555 0.14 25.55 -6.54
C PHE A 555 0.41 25.04 -5.11
N GLY A 556 1.68 24.75 -4.82
CA GLY A 556 2.14 24.27 -3.52
C GLY A 556 3.17 23.15 -3.61
N ALA A 557 3.78 22.81 -2.48
CA ALA A 557 4.86 21.83 -2.41
C ALA A 557 4.46 20.43 -2.93
N GLN A 558 3.19 20.04 -2.75
CA GLN A 558 2.68 18.74 -3.22
C GLN A 558 2.63 18.62 -4.76
N VAL A 559 2.52 19.75 -5.48
CA VAL A 559 2.61 19.77 -6.96
C VAL A 559 4.02 19.38 -7.40
N THR A 560 5.03 20.00 -6.79
CA THR A 560 6.44 19.67 -7.04
C THR A 560 6.76 18.23 -6.65
N ARG A 561 6.15 17.72 -5.58
CA ARG A 561 6.29 16.32 -5.16
C ARG A 561 5.74 15.36 -6.22
N CYS A 562 4.57 15.64 -6.78
CA CYS A 562 3.99 14.81 -7.84
C CYS A 562 4.85 14.78 -9.10
N ALA A 563 5.38 15.94 -9.52
CA ALA A 563 6.24 16.06 -10.70
C ALA A 563 7.54 15.22 -10.61
N ARG A 564 7.94 14.80 -9.39
CA ARG A 564 9.12 13.94 -9.17
C ARG A 564 8.82 12.44 -9.33
N ILE A 565 7.55 12.05 -9.43
CA ILE A 565 7.13 10.66 -9.55
C ILE A 565 7.19 10.19 -11.00
N GLU A 566 6.74 11.01 -11.95
CA GLU A 566 6.73 10.65 -13.37
C GLU A 566 8.11 10.19 -13.89
N PRO A 567 9.24 10.88 -13.60
CA PRO A 567 10.51 10.58 -14.29
C PRO A 567 11.04 9.17 -14.03
N ILE A 568 10.65 8.59 -12.90
CA ILE A 568 11.07 7.25 -12.43
C ILE A 568 10.04 6.17 -12.75
N ALA A 569 8.83 6.53 -13.19
CA ALA A 569 7.78 5.57 -13.49
C ALA A 569 8.21 4.71 -14.68
N PHE A 570 8.00 3.39 -14.59
CA PHE A 570 8.21 2.53 -15.74
C PHE A 570 7.22 2.88 -16.85
N THR A 571 7.71 2.95 -18.09
CA THR A 571 6.87 3.16 -19.27
C THR A 571 5.79 2.09 -19.37
N GLY A 572 4.56 2.50 -19.70
CA GLY A 572 3.42 1.58 -19.76
C GLY A 572 2.79 1.26 -18.40
N LYS A 573 3.24 1.91 -17.32
CA LYS A 573 2.75 1.69 -15.95
C LYS A 573 2.40 3.03 -15.29
N VAL A 574 1.56 2.96 -14.27
CA VAL A 574 1.13 4.13 -13.48
C VAL A 574 1.68 4.01 -12.06
N PHE A 575 2.53 4.94 -11.68
CA PHE A 575 3.13 4.97 -10.34
C PHE A 575 2.44 6.03 -9.51
N VAL A 576 2.08 5.69 -8.28
CA VAL A 576 1.42 6.61 -7.36
C VAL A 576 2.13 6.63 -6.01
N SER A 577 2.12 7.79 -5.35
CA SER A 577 2.64 7.92 -3.99
C SER A 577 1.81 7.10 -2.98
N GLU A 578 2.40 6.81 -1.81
CA GLU A 578 1.67 6.18 -0.70
C GLU A 578 0.38 6.90 -0.29
N ALA A 579 0.39 8.24 -0.23
CA ALA A 579 -0.81 9.01 0.11
C ALA A 579 -1.96 8.79 -0.89
N PHE A 580 -1.64 8.66 -2.18
CA PHE A 580 -2.61 8.36 -3.22
C PHE A 580 -3.15 6.93 -3.10
N ALA A 581 -2.26 5.95 -2.87
CA ALA A 581 -2.65 4.56 -2.67
C ALA A 581 -3.52 4.38 -1.42
N ALA A 582 -3.17 5.06 -0.33
CA ALA A 582 -3.94 5.09 0.92
C ALA A 582 -5.34 5.69 0.70
N GLU A 583 -5.44 6.82 0.00
CA GLU A 583 -6.73 7.44 -0.32
C GLU A 583 -7.60 6.54 -1.22
N LEU A 584 -7.01 5.87 -2.21
CA LEU A 584 -7.72 4.90 -3.04
C LEU A 584 -8.25 3.72 -2.22
N ALA A 585 -7.46 3.20 -1.27
CA ALA A 585 -7.87 2.09 -0.42
C ALA A 585 -9.12 2.41 0.43
N LEU A 586 -9.36 3.69 0.70
CA LEU A 586 -10.56 4.17 1.38
C LEU A 586 -11.71 4.41 0.40
N THR A 587 -11.44 5.01 -0.75
CA THR A 587 -12.47 5.61 -1.61
C THR A 587 -12.90 4.77 -2.80
N SER A 588 -12.18 3.70 -3.14
CA SER A 588 -12.54 2.86 -4.27
C SER A 588 -12.17 1.39 -4.09
N ARG A 589 -13.06 0.50 -4.58
CA ARG A 589 -12.80 -0.93 -4.70
C ARG A 589 -12.39 -1.34 -6.12
N ASP A 590 -12.41 -0.42 -7.08
CA ASP A 590 -12.14 -0.69 -8.49
C ASP A 590 -10.65 -0.67 -8.81
N PHE A 591 -9.82 -0.22 -7.88
CA PHE A 591 -8.38 -0.10 -8.04
C PHE A 591 -7.61 -0.86 -6.97
N SER A 592 -6.41 -1.29 -7.32
CA SER A 592 -5.43 -1.85 -6.39
C SER A 592 -4.10 -1.14 -6.56
N SER A 593 -3.37 -1.03 -5.45
CA SER A 593 -2.05 -0.44 -5.41
C SER A 593 -1.07 -1.42 -4.77
N GLU A 594 0.00 -1.77 -5.47
CA GLU A 594 1.02 -2.71 -4.98
C GLU A 594 2.30 -1.95 -4.66
N TYR A 595 2.86 -2.16 -3.47
CA TYR A 595 4.12 -1.52 -3.08
C TYR A 595 5.26 -1.99 -3.99
N VAL A 596 6.01 -1.04 -4.55
CA VAL A 596 7.12 -1.32 -5.46
C VAL A 596 8.48 -0.84 -4.93
N GLY A 597 8.53 -0.27 -3.73
CA GLY A 597 9.75 0.24 -3.11
C GLY A 597 9.66 1.72 -2.76
N THR A 598 10.73 2.27 -2.20
CA THR A 598 10.87 3.70 -1.95
C THR A 598 11.83 4.35 -2.94
N ILE A 599 11.59 5.63 -3.22
CA ILE A 599 12.44 6.44 -4.10
C ILE A 599 13.17 7.50 -3.29
N PRO A 600 14.47 7.74 -3.53
CA PRO A 600 15.14 8.90 -2.97
C PRO A 600 14.56 10.16 -3.62
N THR A 601 14.10 11.08 -2.79
CA THR A 601 13.72 12.42 -3.25
C THR A 601 14.92 13.36 -3.17
N ALA A 602 14.90 14.48 -3.89
CA ALA A 602 15.95 15.50 -3.78
C ALA A 602 16.05 16.03 -2.32
N LYS A 603 17.21 16.59 -1.97
CA LYS A 603 17.80 16.96 -0.65
C LYS A 603 16.90 17.36 0.55
N GLN A 604 15.58 17.49 0.44
CA GLN A 604 14.66 17.91 1.49
C GLN A 604 13.46 16.97 1.78
N PHE A 605 13.15 15.95 0.97
CA PHE A 605 11.91 15.15 1.15
C PHE A 605 12.11 13.67 1.54
N GLY A 606 13.34 13.25 1.85
CA GLY A 606 13.65 11.89 2.32
C GLY A 606 13.42 10.79 1.27
N ARG A 607 12.92 9.62 1.71
CA ARG A 607 12.53 8.51 0.82
C ARG A 607 11.02 8.39 0.77
N MET A 608 10.44 8.26 -0.43
CA MET A 608 8.99 8.19 -0.62
C MET A 608 8.57 6.78 -1.06
N PRO A 609 7.68 6.10 -0.32
CA PRO A 609 7.09 4.82 -0.77
C PRO A 609 6.24 5.02 -2.02
N MET A 610 6.44 4.12 -2.98
CA MET A 610 5.79 4.12 -4.29
C MET A 610 4.96 2.87 -4.50
N TYR A 611 3.85 3.04 -5.21
CA TYR A 611 2.90 1.98 -5.48
C TYR A 611 2.57 1.94 -6.98
N LEU A 612 2.43 0.73 -7.51
CA LEU A 612 1.96 0.48 -8.87
C LEU A 612 0.43 0.39 -8.85
N LEU A 613 -0.22 1.25 -9.62
CA LEU A 613 -1.68 1.30 -9.74
C LEU A 613 -2.17 0.31 -10.81
N ARG A 614 -3.25 -0.42 -10.50
CA ARG A 614 -3.98 -1.29 -11.43
C ARG A 614 -5.49 -1.21 -11.21
N ARG A 615 -6.26 -1.64 -12.23
CA ARG A 615 -7.69 -1.95 -12.07
C ARG A 615 -7.84 -3.29 -11.33
N ARG A 616 -8.72 -3.36 -10.34
CA ARG A 616 -9.26 -4.62 -9.81
C ARG A 616 -10.25 -5.15 -10.85
N ARG A 617 -10.13 -6.43 -11.21
CA ARG A 617 -10.99 -7.12 -12.18
C ARG A 617 -11.90 -8.09 -11.47
#